data_AF-A0A7W0R2T5-F1
#
_entry.id   AF-A0A7W0R2T5-F1
#
_cell.length_a   1.000
_cell.length_b   1.000
_cell.length_c   1.000
_cell.angle_alpha   90.00
_cell.angle_beta   90.00
_cell.angle_gamma   90.00
#
_symmetry.space_group_name_H-M   'P 1'
#
loop_
_entity.id
_entity.type
_entity.pdbx_description
1 polymer ?
#
loop_
_entity_poly.entity_id
_entity_poly.type
_entity_poly.pdbx_seq_one_letter_code
_entity_poly.pdbx_strand_id
1 'polypeptide(L)' 'YGRNDVTREVYELRSQVTQGESGGPFVLPNGRVAGVVFAASTTDSGRGFALTGAEVVDEVNAGISSSEQVSTGRCTR' A
#
# COMPACT_ATOMS: atom_id res chain seq x y z
N TYR A 1 16.67 0.55 -7.04
CA TYR A 1 15.63 -0.07 -6.22
C TYR A 1 16.15 -1.41 -5.73
N GLY A 2 15.79 -1.84 -4.50
CA GLY A 2 16.20 -3.15 -3.97
C GLY A 2 17.64 -3.27 -3.46
N ARG A 3 18.23 -2.20 -2.89
CA ARG A 3 19.57 -2.30 -2.26
C ARG A 3 19.53 -2.75 -0.80
N ASN A 4 18.34 -2.74 -0.18
CA ASN A 4 18.10 -3.16 1.20
C ASN A 4 16.84 -4.03 1.22
N ASP A 5 16.86 -5.09 2.02
CA ASP A 5 15.65 -5.82 2.37
C ASP A 5 14.73 -4.90 3.17
N VAL A 6 13.48 -4.81 2.75
CA VAL A 6 12.45 -4.02 3.45
C VAL A 6 11.42 -4.99 3.98
N THR A 7 11.35 -5.09 5.30
CA THR A 7 10.27 -5.81 5.99
C THR A 7 9.07 -4.88 6.06
N ARG A 8 7.88 -5.37 5.70
CA ARG A 8 6.63 -4.62 5.77
C ARG A 8 5.57 -5.46 6.44
N GLU A 9 4.76 -4.84 7.29
CA GLU A 9 3.55 -5.49 7.80
C GLU A 9 2.44 -5.39 6.75
N VAL A 10 1.90 -6.55 6.34
CA VAL A 10 0.89 -6.64 5.27
C VAL A 10 -0.27 -7.55 5.64
N TYR A 11 -1.44 -7.25 5.08
CA TYR A 11 -2.55 -8.17 4.99
C TYR A 11 -2.50 -8.91 3.65
N GLU A 12 -2.74 -10.22 3.68
CA GLU A 12 -3.17 -10.99 2.51
C GLU A 12 -4.69 -10.94 2.43
N LEU A 13 -5.21 -10.50 1.28
CA LEU A 13 -6.63 -10.32 1.03
C LEU A 13 -7.10 -11.39 0.05
N ARG A 14 -8.25 -12.01 0.36
CA ARG A 14 -8.96 -12.84 -0.62
C ARG A 14 -9.79 -11.95 -1.54
N SER A 15 -9.12 -11.33 -2.50
CA SER A 15 -9.70 -10.36 -3.43
C SER A 15 -8.97 -10.38 -4.77
N GLN A 16 -9.71 -10.10 -5.85
CA GLN A 16 -9.14 -9.87 -7.17
C GLN A 16 -8.72 -8.40 -7.31
N VAL A 17 -7.48 -8.11 -6.94
CA VAL A 17 -6.88 -6.78 -7.12
C VAL A 17 -6.45 -6.61 -8.57
N THR A 18 -6.88 -5.52 -9.20
CA THR A 18 -6.60 -5.21 -10.62
C THR A 18 -5.72 -3.97 -10.74
N GLN A 19 -5.06 -3.80 -11.88
CA GLN A 19 -4.30 -2.59 -12.18
C GLN A 19 -5.20 -1.34 -12.04
N GLY A 20 -4.69 -0.33 -11.31
CA GLY A 20 -5.43 0.89 -10.99
C GLY A 20 -5.93 0.95 -9.55
N GLU A 21 -6.05 -0.19 -8.87
CA GLU A 21 -6.48 -0.26 -7.46
C GLU A 21 -5.35 0.08 -6.47
N SER A 22 -4.08 0.09 -6.92
CA SER A 22 -2.93 0.44 -6.08
C SER A 22 -3.08 1.86 -5.50
N GLY A 23 -2.87 1.99 -4.19
CA GLY A 23 -3.10 3.22 -3.44
C GLY A 23 -4.53 3.36 -2.89
N GLY A 24 -5.46 2.49 -3.30
CA GLY A 24 -6.83 2.47 -2.78
C GLY A 24 -6.92 1.96 -1.34
N PRO A 25 -7.95 2.37 -0.57
CA PRO A 25 -8.13 1.96 0.81
C PRO A 25 -8.69 0.52 0.90
N PHE A 26 -8.12 -0.29 1.78
CA PHE A 26 -8.77 -1.51 2.27
C PHE A 26 -9.68 -1.15 3.44
N VAL A 27 -10.99 -1.32 3.26
CA VAL A 27 -12.02 -0.86 4.21
C VAL A 27 -12.69 -2.05 4.90
N LEU A 28 -12.82 -1.98 6.22
CA LEU A 28 -13.53 -2.95 7.04
C LEU A 28 -15.06 -2.77 6.93
N PRO A 29 -15.88 -3.79 7.29
CA PRO A 29 -17.34 -3.69 7.22
C PRO A 29 -17.96 -2.51 8.00
N ASN A 30 -17.25 -1.99 9.00
CA ASN A 30 -17.67 -0.82 9.78
C ASN A 30 -17.23 0.53 9.17
N GLY A 31 -16.70 0.54 7.94
CA GLY A 31 -16.26 1.75 7.23
C GLY A 31 -14.88 2.25 7.62
N ARG A 32 -14.16 1.59 8.53
CA ARG A 32 -12.79 1.99 8.90
C ARG A 32 -11.78 1.52 7.85
N VAL A 33 -10.84 2.39 7.48
CA VAL A 33 -9.69 2.02 6.65
C VAL A 33 -8.72 1.20 7.50
N ALA A 34 -8.48 -0.05 7.10
CA ALA A 34 -7.54 -0.96 7.74
C ALA A 34 -6.14 -0.93 7.09
N GLY A 35 -6.03 -0.46 5.85
CA GLY A 35 -4.78 -0.46 5.11
C GLY A 35 -4.88 0.14 3.72
N VAL A 36 -3.80 0.03 2.96
CA VAL A 36 -3.67 0.56 1.60
C VAL A 36 -3.22 -0.54 0.64
N VAL A 37 -3.95 -0.76 -0.45
CA VAL A 37 -3.63 -1.77 -1.46
C VAL A 37 -2.34 -1.41 -2.18
N PHE A 38 -1.41 -2.37 -2.30
CA PHE A 38 -0.12 -2.12 -2.98
C PHE A 38 0.28 -3.18 -4.00
N ALA A 39 -0.27 -4.40 -3.91
CA ALA A 39 0.09 -5.48 -4.82
C ALA A 39 -1.07 -6.46 -5.05
N ALA A 40 -1.01 -7.14 -6.20
CA ALA A 40 -1.77 -8.34 -6.52
C ALA A 40 -0.80 -9.51 -6.63
N SER A 41 -1.26 -10.72 -6.30
CA SER A 41 -0.47 -11.92 -6.53
C SER A 41 -0.34 -12.20 -8.04
N THR A 42 0.87 -12.57 -8.47
CA THR A 42 1.15 -12.94 -9.88
C THR A 42 0.79 -14.39 -10.19
N THR A 43 0.57 -15.22 -9.16
CA THR A 43 0.29 -16.65 -9.30
C THR A 43 -1.13 -17.03 -8.87
N ASP A 44 -1.87 -16.12 -8.23
CA ASP A 44 -3.23 -16.35 -7.74
C ASP A 44 -4.07 -15.08 -7.87
N SER A 45 -4.95 -15.03 -8.87
CA SER A 45 -5.79 -13.86 -9.13
C SER A 45 -6.82 -13.57 -8.03
N GLY A 46 -7.02 -14.48 -7.07
CA GLY A 46 -7.87 -14.28 -5.91
C GLY A 46 -7.14 -13.72 -4.68
N ARG A 47 -5.85 -13.39 -4.81
CA ARG A 47 -5.01 -12.84 -3.74
C ARG A 47 -4.54 -11.43 -4.06
N GLY A 48 -4.81 -10.53 -3.12
CA GLY A 48 -4.29 -9.16 -3.09
C GLY A 48 -3.52 -8.89 -1.80
N PHE A 49 -2.81 -7.78 -1.76
CA PHE A 49 -2.04 -7.36 -0.59
C PHE A 49 -2.27 -5.88 -0.27
N ALA A 50 -2.39 -5.59 1.02
CA ALA A 50 -2.47 -4.23 1.54
C ALA A 50 -1.43 -4.02 2.65
N LEU A 51 -0.80 -2.85 2.69
CA LEU A 51 -0.02 -2.40 3.84
C LEU A 51 -0.99 -2.16 4.99
N THR A 52 -0.62 -2.55 6.20
CA THR A 52 -1.46 -2.27 7.37
C THR A 52 -1.53 -0.76 7.62
N GLY A 53 -2.60 -0.29 8.25
CA GLY A 53 -2.68 1.11 8.67
C GLY A 53 -1.53 1.51 9.59
N ALA A 54 -1.06 0.59 10.44
CA ALA A 54 0.08 0.82 11.33
C ALA A 54 1.41 0.98 10.56
N GLU A 55 1.59 0.23 9.47
CA GLU A 55 2.78 0.32 8.59
C GLU A 55 2.91 1.67 7.89
N VAL A 56 1.80 2.39 7.64
CA VAL A 56 1.79 3.63 6.82
C VAL A 56 1.42 4.90 7.59
N VAL A 57 1.08 4.79 8.88
CA VAL A 57 0.52 5.92 9.64
C VAL A 57 1.53 7.06 9.80
N ASP A 58 2.81 6.73 9.98
CA ASP A 58 3.86 7.72 10.18
C ASP A 58 4.11 8.52 8.90
N GLU A 59 4.16 7.86 7.74
CA GLU A 59 4.27 8.50 6.42
C GLU A 59 3.05 9.37 6.10
N VAL A 60 1.84 8.89 6.43
CA VAL A 60 0.60 9.65 6.24
C VAL A 60 0.61 10.92 7.10
N ASN A 61 1.00 10.81 8.38
CA ASN A 61 1.08 11.95 9.28
C ASN A 61 2.14 12.97 8.80
N ALA A 62 3.32 12.50 8.39
CA ALA A 62 4.35 13.35 7.82
C ALA A 62 3.85 14.07 6.56
N GLY A 63 3.18 13.33 5.65
CA GLY A 63 2.61 13.86 4.42
C GLY A 63 1.54 14.93 4.66
N ILE A 64 0.65 14.73 5.62
CA ILE A 64 -0.38 15.72 5.99
C ILE A 64 0.24 17.04 6.48
N SER A 65 1.35 16.95 7.23
CA SER A 65 2.06 18.13 7.75
C SER A 65 2.99 18.80 6.73
N SER A 66 3.23 18.17 5.59
CA SER A 66 4.18 18.64 4.58
C SER A 66 3.52 19.58 3.57
N SER A 67 4.10 20.77 3.39
CA SER A 67 3.73 21.72 2.33
C SER A 67 4.79 21.81 1.22
N GLU A 68 5.92 21.14 1.38
CA GLU A 68 7.04 21.19 0.45
C GLU A 68 6.94 20.10 -0.62
N GLN A 69 7.31 20.45 -1.85
CA GLN A 69 7.38 19.49 -2.94
C GLN A 69 8.60 18.58 -2.76
N VAL A 70 8.41 17.28 -3.01
CA VAL A 70 9.46 16.27 -2.97
C VAL A 70 9.58 15.57 -4.33
N SER A 71 10.76 15.02 -4.62
CA SER A 71 10.97 14.21 -5.83
C SER A 71 10.23 12.87 -5.73
N THR A 72 9.63 12.42 -6.84
CA THR A 72 9.04 11.08 -6.98
C THR A 72 10.07 9.96 -7.21
N GLY A 73 11.36 10.31 -7.24
CA GLY A 73 12.44 9.38 -7.53
C GLY A 73 12.55 9.02 -9.02
N ARG A 74 13.19 7.90 -9.32
CA ARG A 74 13.39 7.40 -10.70
C ARG A 74 12.24 6.49 -11.12
N CYS A 75 11.96 6.37 -12.41
CA CYS A 75 11.02 5.35 -12.89
C CYS A 75 11.46 3.94 -12.47
N THR A 76 10.50 3.11 -12.07
CA THR A 76 10.73 1.68 -11.86
C THR A 76 11.03 1.02 -13.22
N ARG A 77 11.99 0.09 -13.25
CA ARG A 77 12.33 -0.69 -14.45
C ARG A 77 11.54 -1.98 -14.48
#